data_AF-A0A6B1GW14-F1
#
_entry.id   AF-A0A6B1GW14-F1
#
_cell.length_a   1.000
_cell.length_b   1.000
_cell.length_c   1.000
_cell.angle_alpha   90.00
_cell.angle_beta   90.00
_cell.angle_gamma   90.00
#
_symmetry.space_group_name_H-M   'P 1'
#
loop_
_entity.id
_entity.type
_entity.pdbx_description
1 polymer ?
#
loop_
_entity_poly.entity_id
_entity_poly.type
_entity_poly.pdbx_seq_one_letter_code
_entity_poly.pdbx_strand_id
1 'polypeptide(L)'
;IEYAVNRYVNEVSRLYAVLDHQLTDNEYICGDYSIADMASYPWVVPHKRQLQKIENFPNLYRWFETVRSRPATERAYEVAKRINPNPTQMSEEEKKILFGQDASTLQRLRKDN
;
A
#
# COMPACT_ATOMS: atom_id res chain seq x y z
N ILE A 1 -7.17 19.52 -9.55
CA ILE A 1 -6.98 18.11 -9.08
C ILE A 1 -5.89 17.40 -9.87
N GLU A 2 -5.71 17.69 -11.17
CA GLU A 2 -4.68 17.09 -12.03
C GLU A 2 -3.25 17.16 -11.47
N TYR A 3 -2.79 18.33 -11.01
CA TYR A 3 -1.46 18.46 -10.39
C TYR A 3 -1.24 17.46 -9.25
N ALA A 4 -2.23 17.33 -8.35
CA ALA A 4 -2.11 16.43 -7.19
C ALA A 4 -2.05 14.96 -7.64
N VAL A 5 -2.89 14.56 -8.60
CA VAL A 5 -2.86 13.21 -9.17
C VAL A 5 -1.49 12.94 -9.80
N ASN A 6 -1.03 13.80 -10.70
CA ASN A 6 0.24 13.63 -11.40
C ASN A 6 1.43 13.59 -10.43
N ARG A 7 1.43 14.46 -9.41
CA ARG A 7 2.46 14.46 -8.37
C ARG A 7 2.56 13.09 -7.68
N TYR A 8 1.43 12.53 -7.23
CA TYR A 8 1.47 11.26 -6.49
C TYR A 8 1.70 10.06 -7.40
N VAL A 9 1.18 10.04 -8.62
CA VAL A 9 1.48 8.99 -9.61
C VAL A 9 2.97 8.94 -9.93
N ASN A 10 3.59 10.11 -10.14
CA ASN A 10 5.02 10.21 -10.43
C ASN A 10 5.87 9.81 -9.21
N GLU A 11 5.45 10.16 -8.00
CA GLU A 11 6.18 9.76 -6.79
C GLU A 11 6.09 8.25 -6.55
N VAL A 12 4.94 7.61 -6.80
CA VAL A 12 4.86 6.14 -6.74
C VAL A 12 5.79 5.48 -7.76
N SER A 13 5.81 5.98 -9.01
CA SER A 13 6.73 5.50 -10.04
C SER A 13 8.19 5.62 -9.62
N ARG A 14 8.58 6.74 -9.01
CA ARG A 14 9.93 6.95 -8.46
C ARG A 14 10.25 5.96 -7.33
N LEU A 15 9.32 5.73 -6.41
CA LEU A 15 9.50 4.76 -5.31
C LEU A 15 9.65 3.33 -5.85
N TYR A 16 8.90 2.96 -6.89
CA TYR A 16 9.03 1.67 -7.55
C TYR A 16 10.40 1.51 -8.20
N ALA A 17 10.91 2.56 -8.86
CA ALA A 17 12.26 2.55 -9.42
C ALA A 17 13.36 2.38 -8.35
N VAL A 18 13.20 3.02 -7.17
CA VAL A 18 14.14 2.84 -6.05
C VAL A 18 14.15 1.38 -5.59
N LEU A 19 12.98 0.78 -5.43
CA LEU A 19 12.87 -0.59 -4.95
C LEU A 19 13.37 -1.60 -6.00
N ASP A 20 13.06 -1.37 -7.29
CA ASP A 20 13.55 -2.15 -8.42
C ASP A 20 15.08 -2.15 -8.51
N HIS A 21 15.71 -0.99 -8.34
CA HIS A 21 17.16 -0.86 -8.29
C HIS A 21 17.75 -1.64 -7.11
N GLN A 22 17.19 -1.49 -5.90
CA GLN A 22 17.63 -2.22 -4.70
C GLN A 22 17.58 -3.74 -4.89
N LEU A 23 16.60 -4.23 -5.63
CA LEU A 23 16.35 -5.65 -5.87
C LEU A 23 17.13 -6.23 -7.06
N THR A 24 18.04 -5.45 -7.66
CA THR A 24 18.92 -5.90 -8.76
C THR A 24 19.82 -7.04 -8.31
N ASP A 25 20.53 -6.85 -7.20
CA ASP A 25 21.50 -7.82 -6.67
C ASP A 25 20.96 -8.62 -5.47
N ASN A 26 19.73 -8.34 -5.04
CA ASN A 26 19.14 -8.91 -3.83
C ASN A 26 17.83 -9.63 -4.13
N GLU A 27 17.67 -10.86 -3.59
CA GLU A 27 16.41 -11.59 -3.72
C GLU A 27 15.27 -10.87 -2.98
N TYR A 28 15.56 -10.35 -1.78
CA TYR A 28 14.69 -9.58 -0.89
C TYR A 28 15.29 -8.20 -0.55
N ILE A 29 14.51 -7.30 0.05
CA ILE A 29 14.92 -5.89 0.23
C ILE A 29 16.27 -5.73 0.97
N CYS A 30 16.51 -6.57 1.98
CA CYS A 30 17.73 -6.55 2.80
C CYS A 30 18.62 -7.79 2.56
N GLY A 31 18.55 -8.39 1.36
CA GLY A 31 19.23 -9.64 1.04
C GLY A 31 18.36 -10.85 1.39
N ASP A 32 18.24 -11.15 2.68
CA ASP A 32 17.34 -12.19 3.20
C ASP A 32 15.93 -11.65 3.47
N TYR A 33 14.92 -12.52 3.38
CA TYR A 33 13.53 -12.16 3.66
C TYR A 33 13.37 -11.65 5.09
N SER A 34 12.79 -10.47 5.24
CA SER A 34 12.72 -9.78 6.52
C SER A 34 11.40 -9.02 6.71
N ILE A 35 11.28 -8.34 7.85
CA ILE A 35 10.16 -7.43 8.12
C ILE A 35 10.08 -6.28 7.10
N ALA A 36 11.19 -5.93 6.42
CA ALA A 36 11.19 -4.90 5.38
C ALA A 36 10.30 -5.32 4.20
N ASP A 37 10.36 -6.59 3.79
CA ASP A 37 9.52 -7.15 2.74
C ASP A 37 8.06 -7.19 3.17
N MET A 38 7.80 -7.62 4.42
CA MET A 38 6.45 -7.66 5.00
C MET A 38 5.81 -6.28 5.05
N ALA A 39 6.58 -5.25 5.43
CA ALA A 39 6.12 -3.89 5.53
C ALA A 39 5.88 -3.25 4.15
N SER A 40 6.68 -3.61 3.15
CA SER A 40 6.65 -2.99 1.82
C SER A 40 5.65 -3.65 0.88
N TYR A 41 5.53 -4.98 0.93
CA TYR A 41 4.72 -5.76 -0.01
C TYR A 41 3.25 -5.28 -0.11
N PRO A 42 2.52 -5.05 1.00
CA PRO A 42 1.13 -4.61 0.93
C PRO A 42 0.94 -3.27 0.20
N TRP A 43 1.95 -2.40 0.18
CA TRP A 43 1.90 -1.11 -0.53
C TRP A 43 2.06 -1.24 -2.05
N VAL A 44 2.63 -2.36 -2.53
CA VAL A 44 2.83 -2.66 -3.96
C VAL A 44 1.65 -3.47 -4.53
N VAL A 45 0.93 -4.23 -3.70
CA VAL A 45 -0.27 -5.00 -4.10
C VAL A 45 -1.28 -4.18 -4.92
N PRO A 46 -1.65 -2.93 -4.54
CA PRO A 46 -2.59 -2.13 -5.33
C PRO A 46 -1.94 -1.34 -6.48
N HIS A 47 -0.79 -1.77 -7.04
CA HIS A 47 -0.06 -1.07 -8.13
C HIS A 47 -0.96 -0.60 -9.28
N LYS A 48 -1.93 -1.41 -9.72
CA LYS A 48 -2.90 -1.02 -10.77
C LYS A 48 -3.75 0.18 -10.38
N ARG A 49 -4.20 0.23 -9.12
CA ARG A 49 -4.98 1.37 -8.57
C ARG A 49 -4.12 2.61 -8.35
N GLN A 50 -2.81 2.42 -8.20
CA GLN A 50 -1.82 3.48 -8.16
C GLN A 50 -1.37 3.95 -9.56
N LEU A 51 -2.03 3.47 -10.61
CA LEU A 51 -1.75 3.79 -12.02
C LEU A 51 -0.33 3.40 -12.46
N GLN A 52 0.22 2.34 -11.86
CA GLN A 52 1.53 1.80 -12.23
C GLN A 52 1.37 0.54 -13.07
N LYS A 53 2.26 0.38 -14.05
CA LYS A 53 2.49 -0.86 -14.78
C LYS A 53 3.71 -1.54 -14.17
N ILE A 54 3.49 -2.51 -13.27
CA ILE A 54 4.56 -3.12 -12.48
C ILE A 54 5.59 -3.85 -13.35
N GLU A 55 5.19 -4.30 -14.54
CA GLU A 55 6.04 -4.96 -15.52
C GLU A 55 7.14 -4.05 -16.09
N ASN A 56 7.05 -2.73 -15.87
CA ASN A 56 8.13 -1.79 -16.20
C ASN A 56 9.30 -1.84 -15.19
N PHE A 57 9.12 -2.56 -14.07
CA PHE A 57 10.08 -2.70 -12.97
C PHE A 57 10.37 -4.19 -12.76
N PRO A 58 11.25 -4.81 -13.56
CA PRO A 58 11.38 -6.26 -13.63
C PRO A 58 11.83 -6.92 -12.32
N ASN A 59 12.74 -6.28 -11.57
CA ASN A 59 13.26 -6.82 -10.30
C ASN A 59 12.21 -6.68 -9.20
N LEU A 60 11.50 -5.54 -9.18
CA LEU A 60 10.35 -5.33 -8.30
C LEU A 60 9.25 -6.35 -8.60
N TYR A 61 8.95 -6.60 -9.87
CA TYR A 61 7.93 -7.55 -10.26
C TYR A 61 8.30 -8.98 -9.88
N ARG A 62 9.56 -9.39 -10.10
CA ARG A 62 10.09 -10.67 -9.59
C ARG A 62 9.87 -10.79 -8.09
N TRP A 63 10.35 -9.81 -7.31
CA TRP A 63 10.20 -9.81 -5.86
C TRP A 63 8.74 -9.86 -5.42
N PHE A 64 7.86 -9.10 -6.10
CA PHE A 64 6.43 -9.06 -5.81
C PHE A 64 5.81 -10.46 -5.95
N GLU A 65 6.10 -11.16 -7.04
CA GLU A 65 5.63 -12.54 -7.26
C GLU A 65 6.25 -13.54 -6.28
N THR A 66 7.54 -13.38 -5.96
CA THR A 66 8.21 -14.19 -4.93
C THR A 66 7.51 -14.03 -3.58
N VAL A 67 7.26 -12.81 -3.10
CA VAL A 67 6.58 -12.59 -1.82
C VAL A 67 5.12 -13.05 -1.86
N ARG A 68 4.42 -12.82 -2.98
CA ARG A 68 3.02 -13.25 -3.20
C ARG A 68 2.85 -14.77 -3.07
N SER A 69 3.77 -15.53 -3.64
CA SER A 69 3.72 -17.01 -3.69
C SER A 69 4.17 -17.70 -2.41
N ARG A 70 4.63 -16.96 -1.39
CA ARG A 70 4.99 -17.55 -0.09
C ARG A 70 3.73 -18.10 0.60
N PRO A 71 3.74 -19.36 1.11
CA PRO A 71 2.59 -19.94 1.79
C PRO A 71 2.08 -19.12 2.98
N ALA A 72 2.97 -18.41 3.69
CA ALA A 72 2.59 -17.53 4.79
C ALA A 72 1.84 -16.28 4.31
N THR A 73 2.25 -15.70 3.18
CA THR A 73 1.57 -14.56 2.55
C THR A 73 0.17 -14.97 2.11
N GLU A 74 0.03 -16.10 1.41
CA GLU A 74 -1.28 -16.60 0.97
C GLU A 74 -2.23 -16.80 2.16
N ARG A 75 -1.77 -17.47 3.23
CA ARG A 75 -2.57 -17.65 4.45
C ARG A 75 -2.97 -16.31 5.08
N ALA A 76 -2.07 -15.33 5.13
CA ALA A 76 -2.38 -14.01 5.69
C ALA A 76 -3.49 -13.30 4.90
N TYR A 77 -3.45 -13.35 3.57
CA TYR A 77 -4.50 -12.75 2.72
C TYR A 77 -5.83 -13.52 2.81
N GLU A 78 -5.81 -14.84 2.97
CA GLU A 78 -7.03 -15.62 3.24
C GLU A 78 -7.67 -15.26 4.58
N VAL A 79 -6.87 -15.03 5.63
CA VAL A 79 -7.38 -14.54 6.92
C VAL A 79 -7.93 -13.12 6.78
N ALA A 80 -7.24 -12.24 6.05
CA ALA A 80 -7.68 -10.85 5.84
C ALA A 80 -9.08 -10.77 5.21
N LYS A 81 -9.40 -11.65 4.24
CA LYS A 81 -10.75 -11.74 3.64
C LYS A 81 -11.85 -12.02 4.66
N ARG A 82 -11.54 -12.74 5.74
CA ARG A 82 -12.51 -13.04 6.81
C ARG A 82 -12.68 -11.87 7.78
N ILE A 83 -11.60 -11.15 8.06
CA ILE A 83 -11.60 -10.02 9.00
C ILE A 83 -12.21 -8.78 8.36
N ASN A 84 -11.86 -8.50 7.10
CA ASN A 84 -12.36 -7.36 6.36
C ASN A 84 -12.76 -7.78 4.93
N PRO A 85 -14.00 -8.26 4.73
CA PRO A 85 -14.45 -8.78 3.43
C PRO A 85 -14.62 -7.68 2.37
N ASN A 86 -14.81 -6.42 2.77
CA ASN A 86 -15.10 -5.29 1.87
C ASN A 86 -14.15 -4.10 2.11
N PRO A 87 -12.82 -4.24 1.94
CA PRO A 87 -11.84 -3.23 2.34
C PRO A 87 -11.86 -1.95 1.50
N THR A 88 -12.60 -1.93 0.40
CA THR A 88 -12.64 -0.81 -0.57
C THR A 88 -13.95 -0.05 -0.58
N GLN A 89 -14.95 -0.51 0.18
CA GLN A 89 -16.24 0.17 0.30
C GLN A 89 -16.29 0.84 1.66
N MET A 90 -16.23 2.17 1.65
CA MET A 90 -16.52 2.98 2.83
C MET A 90 -17.90 3.60 2.66
N SER A 91 -18.73 3.53 3.70
CA SER A 91 -19.98 4.27 3.78
C SER A 91 -19.70 5.79 3.81
N GLU A 92 -20.70 6.60 3.51
CA GLU A 92 -20.57 8.06 3.60
C GLU A 92 -20.32 8.52 5.04
N GLU A 93 -20.90 7.83 6.03
CA GLU A 93 -20.63 8.05 7.46
C GLU A 93 -19.16 7.75 7.79
N GLU A 94 -18.62 6.64 7.32
CA GLU A 94 -17.22 6.26 7.53
C GLU A 94 -16.27 7.28 6.88
N LYS A 95 -16.56 7.72 5.65
CA LYS A 95 -15.77 8.77 4.97
C LYS A 95 -15.81 10.09 5.74
N LYS A 96 -16.98 10.48 6.26
CA LYS A 96 -17.13 11.68 7.06
C LYS A 96 -16.31 11.59 8.35
N ILE A 97 -16.28 10.42 9.00
CA ILE A 97 -15.46 10.17 10.18
C ILE A 97 -13.96 10.23 9.84
N LEU A 98 -13.53 9.65 8.71
CA LEU A 98 -12.11 9.54 8.36
C LEU A 98 -11.51 10.82 7.77
N PHE A 99 -12.25 11.51 6.89
CA PHE A 99 -11.77 12.64 6.09
C PHE A 99 -12.41 13.98 6.45
N GLY A 100 -13.48 13.97 7.24
CA GLY A 100 -14.18 15.18 7.70
C GLY A 100 -13.65 15.74 9.02
N GLN A 101 -12.45 15.33 9.43
CA GLN A 101 -11.82 15.76 10.68
C GLN A 101 -10.99 17.02 10.47
N ASP A 102 -11.19 18.01 11.32
CA ASP A 102 -10.40 19.23 11.36
C ASP A 102 -10.21 19.72 12.81
N ALA A 103 -9.61 20.90 12.98
CA ALA A 103 -9.39 21.50 14.29
C ALA A 103 -10.68 21.67 15.11
N SER A 104 -11.84 21.81 14.47
CA SER A 104 -13.13 22.00 15.14
C SER A 104 -13.66 20.70 15.77
N THR A 105 -13.23 19.52 15.32
CA THR A 105 -13.64 18.26 15.94
C THR A 105 -13.22 18.19 17.40
N LEU A 106 -11.97 18.57 17.72
CA LEU A 106 -11.49 18.57 19.09
C LEU A 106 -12.18 19.64 19.96
N GLN A 107 -12.65 20.73 19.37
CA GLN A 107 -13.40 21.77 20.08
C GLN A 107 -14.82 21.32 20.46
N ARG A 108 -15.47 20.50 19.61
CA ARG A 108 -16.77 19.88 19.91
C ARG A 108 -16.66 18.89 21.07
N LEU A 109 -15.70 17.96 21.00
CA LEU A 109 -15.48 16.92 22.03
C LEU A 109 -15.16 17.48 23.42
N ARG A 110 -14.62 18.71 23.50
CA ARG A 110 -14.32 19.38 24.78
C ARG A 110 -15.52 20.13 25.38
N LYS A 111 -16.56 20.43 24.60
CA LYS A 111 -17.79 21.10 25.07
C LYS A 111 -18.83 20.11 25.58
N ASP A 112 -18.75 18.86 25.14
CA ASP A 112 -19.69 17.79 25.49
C ASP A 112 -19.24 16.96 26.72
N ASN A 113 -18.10 17.34 27.34
CA ASN A 113 -17.56 16.82 28.61
C ASN A 113 -17.56 17.92 29.67
#